data_AF-A0A3R7Q6I8-F1
#
_entry.id   AF-A0A3R7Q6I8-F1
#
_cell.length_a   1.000
_cell.length_b   1.000
_cell.length_c   1.000
_cell.angle_alpha   90.00
_cell.angle_beta   90.00
_cell.angle_gamma   90.00
#
_symmetry.space_group_name_H-M   'P 1'
#
loop_
_entity.id
_entity.type
_entity.pdbx_description
1 polymer ?
#
loop_
_entity_poly.entity_id
_entity_poly.type
_entity_poly.pdbx_seq_one_letter_code
_entity_poly.pdbx_strand_id
1 'polypeptide(L)'
;MSGPEQKEVSPSALPVPEIPKCLQIRSVTKGLISYAESLEMKQCRRAAHACIWAPHPGFTNFGECRAAIMMHLRFDGTFGFPGGLIEDGEDVIDGLNREMAEEIGWNPALETRKNMVLHFFIVQITLEQFTELEKNCVLAPEYGNEVFGTIRVPLYTMANEYSGLPAFLNNKFIGIAKQQLLLALYQQKIMPESEITEVLYKSQNYKLAPSRV
;
A
#
# COMPACT_ATOMS: atom_id res chain seq x y z
N MET A 1 -26.12 12.51 23.65
CA MET A 1 -25.94 13.36 22.46
C MET A 1 -25.37 12.48 21.37
N SER A 2 -26.11 12.28 20.28
CA SER A 2 -25.58 11.59 19.09
C SER A 2 -24.48 12.45 18.45
N GLY A 3 -23.39 11.81 18.03
CA GLY A 3 -22.39 12.48 17.18
C GLY A 3 -22.98 12.75 15.78
N PRO A 4 -22.36 13.63 14.98
CA PRO A 4 -22.76 13.83 13.60
C PRO A 4 -22.53 12.54 12.81
N GLU A 5 -23.55 12.07 12.10
CA GLU A 5 -23.41 11.01 11.10
C GLU A 5 -22.40 11.48 10.04
N GLN A 6 -21.28 10.77 9.93
CA GLN A 6 -20.42 10.91 8.76
C GLN A 6 -21.19 10.33 7.59
N LYS A 7 -21.68 11.20 6.69
CA LYS A 7 -22.26 10.73 5.43
C LYS A 7 -21.17 10.02 4.63
N GLU A 8 -21.30 8.71 4.49
CA GLU A 8 -20.48 7.94 3.58
C GLU A 8 -20.65 8.51 2.17
N VAL A 9 -19.56 9.03 1.61
CA VAL A 9 -19.52 9.46 0.22
C VAL A 9 -19.41 8.18 -0.61
N SER A 10 -20.44 7.90 -1.42
CA SER A 10 -20.43 6.75 -2.34
C SER A 10 -19.10 6.66 -3.10
N PRO A 11 -18.40 5.50 -3.11
CA PRO A 11 -17.11 5.37 -3.79
C PRO A 11 -17.13 5.80 -5.26
N SER A 12 -18.28 5.66 -5.94
CA SER A 12 -18.54 6.14 -7.31
C SER A 12 -18.49 7.67 -7.49
N ALA A 13 -18.41 8.46 -6.42
CA ALA A 13 -18.28 9.92 -6.47
C ALA A 13 -16.84 10.42 -6.20
N LEU A 14 -15.88 9.53 -5.93
CA LEU A 14 -14.51 9.91 -5.58
C LEU A 14 -13.70 10.32 -6.83
N PRO A 15 -13.12 11.54 -6.86
CA PRO A 15 -12.26 11.97 -7.95
C PRO A 15 -10.89 11.27 -7.88
N VAL A 16 -10.14 11.35 -8.99
CA VAL A 16 -8.72 10.96 -9.00
C VAL A 16 -7.95 11.77 -7.94
N PRO A 17 -7.16 11.13 -7.05
CA PRO A 17 -6.43 11.83 -6.00
C PRO A 17 -5.31 12.73 -6.57
N GLU A 18 -4.97 13.79 -5.84
CA GLU A 18 -3.84 14.65 -6.19
C GLU A 18 -2.52 13.86 -6.20
N ILE A 19 -1.83 13.89 -7.34
CA ILE A 19 -0.52 13.25 -7.51
C ILE A 19 0.56 14.32 -7.28
N PRO A 20 1.38 14.22 -6.22
CA PRO A 20 2.49 15.15 -6.00
C PRO A 20 3.49 15.07 -7.16
N LYS A 21 4.15 16.18 -7.49
CA LYS A 21 5.02 16.34 -8.67
C LYS A 21 6.13 15.29 -8.72
N CYS A 22 6.71 14.93 -7.58
CA CYS A 22 7.69 13.84 -7.45
C CYS A 22 7.16 12.46 -7.90
N LEU A 23 5.84 12.26 -7.94
CA LEU A 23 5.16 11.06 -8.43
C LEU A 23 4.42 11.25 -9.76
N GLN A 24 4.49 12.42 -10.42
CA GLN A 24 3.87 12.68 -11.74
C GLN A 24 4.61 12.00 -12.92
N ILE A 25 5.17 10.82 -12.66
CA ILE A 25 5.89 9.99 -13.63
C ILE A 25 4.92 9.13 -14.46
N ARG A 26 5.34 8.79 -15.69
CA ARG A 26 4.50 8.08 -16.68
C ARG A 26 3.90 6.75 -16.17
N SER A 27 4.55 6.06 -15.25
CA SER A 27 4.04 4.80 -14.66
C SER A 27 2.93 4.99 -13.64
N VAL A 28 2.71 6.21 -13.16
CA VAL A 28 1.60 6.59 -12.25
C VAL A 28 0.48 7.27 -13.01
N THR A 29 0.82 8.21 -13.91
CA THR A 29 -0.16 9.08 -14.57
C THR A 29 -0.79 8.49 -15.83
N LYS A 30 -0.13 7.54 -16.52
CA LYS A 30 -0.64 7.00 -17.78
C LYS A 30 -1.69 5.90 -17.54
N GLY A 31 -2.96 6.26 -17.70
CA GLY A 31 -4.09 5.33 -17.51
C GLY A 31 -4.68 5.37 -16.09
N LEU A 32 -4.29 6.38 -15.30
CA LEU A 32 -5.01 6.75 -14.09
C LEU A 32 -6.39 7.31 -14.48
N ILE A 33 -7.44 6.77 -13.87
CA ILE A 33 -8.85 7.07 -14.13
C ILE A 33 -9.60 7.14 -12.79
N SER A 34 -10.78 7.77 -12.78
CA SER A 34 -11.65 7.76 -11.59
C SER A 34 -12.23 6.37 -11.34
N TYR A 35 -12.70 6.13 -10.10
CA TYR A 35 -13.39 4.88 -9.77
C TYR A 35 -14.65 4.70 -10.65
N ALA A 36 -15.41 5.77 -10.89
CA ALA A 36 -16.59 5.76 -11.77
C ALA A 36 -16.26 5.31 -13.21
N GLU A 37 -15.27 5.94 -13.86
CA GLU A 37 -14.83 5.55 -15.21
C GLU A 37 -14.36 4.09 -15.24
N SER A 38 -13.74 3.62 -14.17
CA SER A 38 -13.28 2.23 -14.05
C SER A 38 -14.42 1.21 -13.98
N LEU A 39 -15.60 1.56 -13.47
CA LEU A 39 -16.76 0.65 -13.42
C LEU A 39 -17.37 0.44 -14.81
N GLU A 40 -17.40 1.48 -15.65
CA GLU A 40 -17.89 1.41 -17.04
C GLU A 40 -16.98 0.59 -17.98
N MET A 41 -15.75 0.27 -17.56
CA MET A 41 -14.82 -0.54 -18.36
C MET A 41 -15.26 -2.00 -18.47
N LYS A 42 -15.60 -2.40 -19.69
CA LYS A 42 -15.98 -3.78 -20.06
C LYS A 42 -14.79 -4.54 -20.64
N GLN A 43 -14.81 -5.86 -20.54
CA GLN A 43 -13.74 -6.75 -21.04
C GLN A 43 -12.34 -6.38 -20.51
N CYS A 44 -12.28 -5.98 -19.23
CA CYS A 44 -11.05 -5.80 -18.48
C CYS A 44 -11.10 -6.64 -17.20
N ARG A 45 -9.96 -7.23 -16.85
CA ARG A 45 -9.74 -7.90 -15.57
C ARG A 45 -9.54 -6.85 -14.49
N ARG A 46 -9.81 -7.19 -13.23
CA ARG A 46 -9.73 -6.27 -12.11
C ARG A 46 -8.85 -6.87 -11.02
N ALA A 47 -8.16 -6.00 -10.29
CA ALA A 47 -7.40 -6.33 -9.10
C ALA A 47 -7.54 -5.19 -8.08
N ALA A 48 -7.50 -5.50 -6.78
CA ALA A 48 -7.65 -4.53 -5.71
C ALA A 48 -6.66 -4.83 -4.58
N HIS A 49 -5.96 -3.80 -4.10
CA HIS A 49 -5.01 -3.91 -2.99
C HIS A 49 -5.26 -2.79 -1.97
N ALA A 50 -4.98 -3.03 -0.70
CA ALA A 50 -5.18 -2.03 0.36
C ALA A 50 -3.90 -1.64 1.11
N CYS A 51 -3.64 -0.34 1.21
CA CYS A 51 -2.73 0.21 2.21
C CYS A 51 -3.46 0.30 3.56
N ILE A 52 -3.41 -0.79 4.33
CA ILE A 52 -3.81 -0.78 5.74
C ILE A 52 -2.74 -0.01 6.54
N TRP A 53 -3.20 0.98 7.31
CA TRP A 53 -2.34 1.77 8.19
C TRP A 53 -3.03 2.16 9.50
N ALA A 54 -2.23 2.49 10.50
CA ALA A 54 -2.70 3.03 11.77
C ALA A 54 -1.81 4.20 12.21
N PRO A 55 -2.38 5.27 12.83
CA PRO A 55 -1.58 6.29 13.51
C PRO A 55 -0.72 5.64 14.60
N HIS A 56 0.58 5.94 14.59
CA HIS A 56 1.54 5.39 15.55
C HIS A 56 2.55 6.47 15.96
N PRO A 57 2.10 7.56 16.61
CA PRO A 57 2.98 8.63 17.06
C PRO A 57 3.91 8.12 18.17
N GLY A 58 5.22 8.28 18.00
CA GLY A 58 6.21 7.89 19.00
C GLY A 58 7.64 7.96 18.48
N PHE A 59 8.58 7.42 19.24
CA PHE A 59 9.99 7.33 18.85
C PHE A 59 10.56 5.97 19.20
N THR A 60 11.44 5.46 18.34
CA THR A 60 12.27 4.28 18.56
C THR A 60 13.74 4.69 18.60
N ASN A 61 14.62 3.75 18.96
CA ASN A 61 16.08 3.93 18.85
C ASN A 61 16.57 4.22 17.42
N PHE A 62 15.71 4.10 16.40
CA PHE A 62 16.04 4.34 14.99
C PHE A 62 15.43 5.65 14.44
N GLY A 63 14.49 6.27 15.16
CA GLY A 63 13.84 7.52 14.76
C GLY A 63 12.34 7.56 15.08
N GLU A 64 11.68 8.59 14.55
CA GLU A 64 10.25 8.85 14.73
C GLU A 64 9.37 7.75 14.12
N CYS A 65 8.34 7.34 14.86
CA CYS A 65 7.18 6.64 14.32
C CYS A 65 6.04 7.65 14.16
N ARG A 66 5.44 7.68 12.97
CA ARG A 66 4.25 8.49 12.64
C ARG A 66 3.03 7.62 12.41
N ALA A 67 3.23 6.53 11.67
CA ALA A 67 2.23 5.52 11.36
C ALA A 67 2.86 4.12 11.32
N ALA A 68 2.06 3.10 11.58
CA ALA A 68 2.32 1.74 11.12
C ALA A 68 1.63 1.57 9.76
N ILE A 69 2.34 1.04 8.75
CA ILE A 69 1.80 0.74 7.42
C ILE A 69 2.15 -0.71 7.09
N MET A 70 1.16 -1.47 6.65
CA MET A 70 1.29 -2.90 6.36
C MET A 70 1.69 -3.13 4.90
N MET A 71 2.70 -3.98 4.69
CA MET A 71 3.05 -4.53 3.38
C MET A 71 3.45 -6.01 3.52
N HIS A 72 3.38 -6.76 2.42
CA HIS A 72 3.72 -8.17 2.34
C HIS A 72 4.98 -8.41 1.51
N LEU A 73 5.86 -9.30 1.99
CA LEU A 73 6.84 -9.98 1.16
C LEU A 73 6.13 -11.11 0.42
N ARG A 74 6.10 -11.04 -0.92
CA ARG A 74 5.42 -12.01 -1.78
C ARG A 74 6.33 -13.16 -2.21
N PHE A 75 5.74 -14.27 -2.67
CA PHE A 75 6.45 -15.42 -3.23
C PHE A 75 7.44 -15.06 -4.35
N ASP A 76 7.14 -14.01 -5.12
CA ASP A 76 7.98 -13.48 -6.21
C ASP A 76 9.24 -12.74 -5.73
N GLY A 77 9.44 -12.61 -4.42
CA GLY A 77 10.59 -11.95 -3.80
C GLY A 77 10.52 -10.42 -3.87
N THR A 78 9.32 -9.85 -3.97
CA THR A 78 9.09 -8.40 -3.96
C THR A 78 8.11 -7.98 -2.86
N PHE A 79 8.12 -6.68 -2.51
CA PHE A 79 7.15 -6.10 -1.59
C PHE A 79 5.89 -5.64 -2.31
N GLY A 80 4.73 -6.01 -1.77
CA GLY A 80 3.40 -5.60 -2.24
C GLY A 80 2.51 -5.09 -1.09
N PHE A 81 1.35 -4.56 -1.45
CA PHE A 81 0.24 -4.37 -0.51
C PHE A 81 -0.64 -5.62 -0.51
N PRO A 82 -1.36 -5.91 0.59
CA PRO A 82 -2.30 -7.01 0.62
C PRO A 82 -3.43 -6.87 -0.41
N GLY A 83 -3.85 -8.01 -0.97
CA GLY A 83 -4.95 -8.17 -1.93
C GLY A 83 -4.48 -8.53 -3.36
N GLY A 84 -5.40 -9.06 -4.19
CA GLY A 84 -5.15 -9.58 -5.52
C GLY A 84 -6.29 -9.31 -6.52
N LEU A 85 -6.89 -10.34 -7.14
CA LEU A 85 -7.83 -10.17 -8.27
C LEU A 85 -9.31 -10.03 -7.88
N ILE A 86 -10.14 -9.56 -8.81
CA ILE A 86 -11.62 -9.59 -8.68
C ILE A 86 -12.16 -10.58 -9.72
N GLU A 87 -13.15 -11.42 -9.37
CA GLU A 87 -13.73 -12.41 -10.28
C GLU A 87 -14.61 -11.75 -11.37
N ASP A 88 -14.79 -12.44 -12.51
CA ASP A 88 -15.54 -11.91 -13.65
C ASP A 88 -17.06 -11.83 -13.32
N GLY A 89 -17.50 -10.63 -12.92
CA GLY A 89 -18.89 -10.33 -12.56
C GLY A 89 -19.10 -9.95 -11.09
N GLU A 90 -18.03 -9.98 -10.29
CA GLU A 90 -18.01 -9.61 -8.88
C GLU A 90 -17.88 -8.08 -8.67
N ASP A 91 -18.37 -7.56 -7.54
CA ASP A 91 -18.12 -6.16 -7.14
C ASP A 91 -16.68 -5.97 -6.64
N VAL A 92 -16.11 -4.80 -6.91
CA VAL A 92 -14.71 -4.50 -6.57
C VAL A 92 -14.47 -4.44 -5.06
N ILE A 93 -15.46 -4.03 -4.27
CA ILE A 93 -15.35 -3.97 -2.81
C ILE A 93 -15.52 -5.37 -2.21
N ASP A 94 -16.49 -6.16 -2.69
CA ASP A 94 -16.69 -7.53 -2.23
C ASP A 94 -15.47 -8.43 -2.58
N GLY A 95 -14.97 -8.33 -3.81
CA GLY A 95 -13.75 -9.03 -4.22
C GLY A 95 -12.50 -8.54 -3.49
N LEU A 96 -12.35 -7.23 -3.21
CA LEU A 96 -11.27 -6.76 -2.31
C LEU A 96 -11.41 -7.39 -0.93
N ASN A 97 -12.61 -7.40 -0.36
CA ASN A 97 -12.86 -7.97 0.97
C ASN A 97 -12.51 -9.47 1.01
N ARG A 98 -12.72 -10.23 -0.09
CA ARG A 98 -12.37 -11.65 -0.20
C ARG A 98 -10.91 -11.93 -0.63
N GLU A 99 -10.21 -10.96 -1.21
CA GLU A 99 -8.77 -11.03 -1.51
C GLU A 99 -7.90 -10.67 -0.32
N MET A 100 -8.27 -9.60 0.40
CA MET A 100 -7.55 -9.13 1.58
C MET A 100 -7.37 -10.28 2.57
N ALA A 101 -8.50 -10.74 3.12
CA ALA A 101 -8.82 -12.13 3.29
C ALA A 101 -7.76 -13.21 2.94
N GLU A 102 -7.41 -13.55 1.71
CA GLU A 102 -6.44 -14.68 1.50
C GLU A 102 -5.11 -14.45 2.17
N GLU A 103 -4.67 -13.20 2.11
CA GLU A 103 -3.41 -12.76 2.67
C GLU A 103 -3.51 -12.35 4.17
N ILE A 104 -4.72 -12.17 4.75
CA ILE A 104 -4.92 -11.73 6.15
C ILE A 104 -6.06 -12.42 6.96
N GLY A 105 -6.82 -13.39 6.42
CA GLY A 105 -7.83 -14.25 7.09
C GLY A 105 -9.22 -14.62 6.42
N TRP A 106 -9.35 -15.00 5.13
CA TRP A 106 -10.58 -15.43 4.34
C TRP A 106 -10.19 -15.89 2.88
N ASN A 107 -11.07 -16.19 1.89
CA ASN A 107 -10.74 -16.69 0.49
C ASN A 107 -11.76 -16.29 -0.65
N PRO A 108 -11.66 -16.61 -1.99
CA PRO A 108 -10.53 -16.77 -3.01
C PRO A 108 -10.78 -16.10 -4.42
N ALA A 109 -9.95 -15.96 -5.50
CA ALA A 109 -8.48 -15.99 -5.81
C ALA A 109 -8.08 -15.41 -7.24
N LEU A 110 -6.90 -15.77 -7.82
CA LEU A 110 -6.08 -15.08 -8.90
C LEU A 110 -6.22 -15.60 -10.39
N GLU A 111 -5.47 -15.29 -11.49
CA GLU A 111 -4.12 -14.70 -11.84
C GLU A 111 -4.02 -14.00 -13.26
N THR A 112 -3.19 -12.95 -13.41
CA THR A 112 -2.58 -12.11 -14.54
C THR A 112 -3.07 -11.84 -16.02
N ARG A 113 -2.60 -10.66 -16.54
CA ARG A 113 -2.31 -10.19 -17.95
C ARG A 113 -3.38 -9.49 -18.82
N LYS A 114 -2.97 -8.31 -19.36
CA LYS A 114 -3.53 -7.43 -20.43
C LYS A 114 -5.02 -7.06 -20.33
N ASN A 115 -5.34 -5.78 -20.56
CA ASN A 115 -6.62 -5.14 -20.21
C ASN A 115 -6.97 -5.37 -18.73
N MET A 116 -6.25 -4.71 -17.82
CA MET A 116 -6.45 -4.86 -16.38
C MET A 116 -6.56 -3.50 -15.69
N VAL A 117 -7.53 -3.35 -14.79
CA VAL A 117 -7.71 -2.22 -13.89
C VAL A 117 -7.13 -2.57 -12.53
N LEU A 118 -6.31 -1.69 -11.96
CA LEU A 118 -5.75 -1.81 -10.63
C LEU A 118 -6.41 -0.80 -9.69
N HIS A 119 -7.27 -1.29 -8.80
CA HIS A 119 -7.85 -0.51 -7.70
C HIS A 119 -6.87 -0.47 -6.53
N PHE A 120 -6.87 0.64 -5.80
CA PHE A 120 -6.01 0.83 -4.64
C PHE A 120 -6.74 1.62 -3.56
N PHE A 121 -6.82 1.03 -2.37
CA PHE A 121 -7.56 1.56 -1.23
C PHE A 121 -6.58 1.95 -0.13
N ILE A 122 -6.96 2.93 0.70
CA ILE A 122 -6.18 3.34 1.86
C ILE A 122 -7.11 3.25 3.07
N VAL A 123 -6.80 2.34 3.99
CA VAL A 123 -7.69 1.97 5.10
C VAL A 123 -7.00 2.32 6.40
N GLN A 124 -7.56 3.32 7.11
CA GLN A 124 -7.09 3.68 8.45
C GLN A 124 -7.79 2.82 9.51
N ILE A 125 -7.02 2.16 10.37
CA ILE A 125 -7.50 1.40 11.53
C ILE A 125 -6.82 1.90 12.82
N THR A 126 -7.23 1.38 13.98
CA THR A 126 -6.51 1.64 15.24
C THR A 126 -5.21 0.85 15.31
N LEU A 127 -4.27 1.29 16.16
CA LEU A 127 -2.99 0.60 16.33
C LEU A 127 -3.17 -0.77 17.01
N GLU A 128 -4.20 -0.90 17.84
CA GLU A 128 -4.65 -2.14 18.46
C GLU A 128 -5.11 -3.14 17.40
N GLN A 129 -6.02 -2.72 16.49
CA GLN A 129 -6.48 -3.53 15.35
C GLN A 129 -5.31 -3.91 14.43
N PHE A 130 -4.40 -2.98 14.15
CA PHE A 130 -3.20 -3.25 13.34
C PHE A 130 -2.31 -4.33 13.99
N THR A 131 -2.11 -4.25 15.30
CA THR A 131 -1.28 -5.18 16.07
C THR A 131 -1.99 -6.51 16.39
N GLU A 132 -3.31 -6.57 16.24
CA GLU A 132 -4.08 -7.82 16.19
C GLU A 132 -3.95 -8.48 14.81
N LEU A 133 -4.12 -7.69 13.74
CA LEU A 133 -4.03 -8.13 12.36
C LEU A 133 -2.67 -8.78 12.04
N GLU A 134 -1.56 -8.15 12.43
CA GLU A 134 -0.21 -8.72 12.24
C GLU A 134 -0.02 -10.12 12.85
N LYS A 135 -0.74 -10.45 13.94
CA LYS A 135 -0.69 -11.79 14.54
C LYS A 135 -1.48 -12.80 13.72
N ASN A 136 -2.62 -12.35 13.17
CA ASN A 136 -3.50 -13.16 12.36
C ASN A 136 -2.91 -13.45 10.96
N CYS A 137 -2.09 -12.55 10.41
CA CYS A 137 -1.35 -12.77 9.16
C CYS A 137 -0.48 -14.04 9.15
N VAL A 138 0.07 -14.45 10.30
CA VAL A 138 0.87 -15.68 10.44
C VAL A 138 0.00 -16.95 10.46
N LEU A 139 -1.32 -16.78 10.61
CA LEU A 139 -2.33 -17.84 10.59
C LEU A 139 -3.19 -17.82 9.31
N ALA A 140 -2.92 -16.89 8.37
CA ALA A 140 -3.66 -16.77 7.12
C ALA A 140 -3.33 -17.95 6.17
N PRO A 141 -4.28 -18.39 5.31
CA PRO A 141 -4.06 -19.53 4.40
C PRO A 141 -2.83 -19.38 3.48
N GLU A 142 -2.55 -18.14 3.04
CA GLU A 142 -1.43 -17.86 2.15
C GLU A 142 -0.08 -17.63 2.85
N TYR A 143 -0.03 -17.74 4.18
CA TYR A 143 1.24 -17.64 4.91
C TYR A 143 2.17 -18.82 4.61
N GLY A 144 3.28 -18.53 3.93
CA GLY A 144 4.23 -19.51 3.42
C GLY A 144 3.94 -20.02 2.00
N ASN A 145 2.81 -19.60 1.40
CA ASN A 145 2.43 -19.93 0.02
C ASN A 145 2.62 -18.71 -0.89
N GLU A 146 1.64 -17.79 -1.00
CA GLU A 146 1.84 -16.52 -1.71
C GLU A 146 2.47 -15.40 -0.86
N VAL A 147 2.27 -15.42 0.47
CA VAL A 147 2.78 -14.41 1.42
C VAL A 147 3.86 -15.00 2.31
N PHE A 148 5.10 -14.54 2.16
CA PHE A 148 6.26 -15.00 2.96
C PHE A 148 6.51 -14.14 4.21
N GLY A 149 5.73 -13.08 4.43
CA GLY A 149 5.72 -12.36 5.70
C GLY A 149 5.19 -10.94 5.64
N THR A 150 4.45 -10.55 6.68
CA THR A 150 3.94 -9.19 6.88
C THR A 150 4.98 -8.31 7.56
N ILE A 151 5.16 -7.09 7.05
CA ILE A 151 6.14 -6.12 7.59
C ILE A 151 5.49 -4.75 7.80
N ARG A 152 6.00 -4.02 8.81
CA ARG A 152 5.77 -2.58 8.96
C ARG A 152 6.76 -1.80 8.12
N VAL A 153 6.28 -0.83 7.33
CA VAL A 153 7.16 0.09 6.61
C VAL A 153 7.91 0.99 7.62
N PRO A 154 9.26 1.04 7.61
CA PRO A 154 10.03 1.87 8.54
C PRO A 154 10.05 3.33 8.05
N LEU A 155 9.17 4.18 8.58
CA LEU A 155 8.98 5.56 8.09
C LEU A 155 10.05 6.59 8.51
N TYR A 156 10.91 6.23 9.46
CA TYR A 156 12.05 7.06 9.86
C TYR A 156 13.19 7.03 8.82
N THR A 157 14.05 8.05 8.84
CA THR A 157 15.38 8.01 8.23
C THR A 157 16.43 8.17 9.33
N MET A 158 17.38 7.25 9.43
CA MET A 158 18.44 7.27 10.44
C MET A 158 19.52 8.31 10.12
N ALA A 159 20.39 8.61 11.10
CA ALA A 159 21.46 9.60 10.98
C ALA A 159 22.55 9.31 9.92
N ASN A 160 22.55 8.11 9.30
CA ASN A 160 23.37 7.81 8.11
C ASN A 160 22.69 8.19 6.79
N GLU A 161 21.54 8.87 6.85
CA GLU A 161 20.71 9.31 5.73
C GLU A 161 20.17 8.20 4.81
N TYR A 162 20.32 6.92 5.19
CA TYR A 162 19.94 5.79 4.33
C TYR A 162 19.10 4.73 5.04
N SER A 163 19.46 4.33 6.26
CA SER A 163 18.74 3.28 6.98
C SER A 163 17.35 3.76 7.42
N GLY A 164 16.36 2.85 7.39
CA GLY A 164 14.94 3.19 7.48
C GLY A 164 14.31 3.29 6.09
N LEU A 165 13.47 4.30 5.85
CA LEU A 165 12.67 4.42 4.64
C LEU A 165 13.48 4.45 3.33
N PRO A 166 14.63 5.15 3.21
CA PRO A 166 15.38 5.18 1.95
C PRO A 166 15.92 3.78 1.58
N ALA A 167 16.47 3.04 2.54
CA ALA A 167 16.89 1.66 2.36
C ALA A 167 15.71 0.73 2.02
N PHE A 168 14.55 0.92 2.67
CA PHE A 168 13.34 0.16 2.38
C PHE A 168 12.86 0.38 0.94
N LEU A 169 12.82 1.63 0.48
CA LEU A 169 12.44 1.98 -0.89
C LEU A 169 13.47 1.55 -1.95
N ASN A 170 14.68 1.14 -1.58
CA ASN A 170 15.65 0.56 -2.52
C ASN A 170 15.44 -0.96 -2.75
N ASN A 171 14.45 -1.58 -2.10
CA ASN A 171 14.05 -2.96 -2.41
C ASN A 171 13.27 -3.08 -3.73
N LYS A 172 13.01 -4.33 -4.13
CA LYS A 172 12.08 -4.68 -5.22
C LYS A 172 10.64 -4.63 -4.73
N PHE A 173 9.74 -4.13 -5.56
CA PHE A 173 8.30 -4.03 -5.29
C PHE A 173 7.53 -4.50 -6.52
N ILE A 174 6.34 -5.09 -6.30
CA ILE A 174 5.48 -5.52 -7.40
C ILE A 174 4.84 -4.30 -8.10
N GLY A 175 4.78 -4.35 -9.44
CA GLY A 175 4.06 -3.38 -10.27
C GLY A 175 4.36 -1.91 -9.94
N ILE A 176 3.39 -1.23 -9.31
CA ILE A 176 3.45 0.16 -8.87
C ILE A 176 3.33 0.34 -7.34
N ALA A 177 3.47 -0.73 -6.54
CA ALA A 177 3.37 -0.69 -5.07
C ALA A 177 4.34 0.34 -4.44
N LYS A 178 5.54 0.47 -5.06
CA LYS A 178 6.44 1.64 -5.06
C LYS A 178 5.75 2.97 -4.79
N GLN A 179 4.99 3.37 -5.79
CA GLN A 179 4.40 4.68 -5.94
C GLN A 179 3.06 4.77 -5.21
N GLN A 180 2.32 3.67 -5.10
CA GLN A 180 1.12 3.56 -4.26
C GLN A 180 1.42 3.85 -2.78
N LEU A 181 2.54 3.34 -2.24
CA LEU A 181 2.99 3.64 -0.88
C LEU A 181 3.27 5.13 -0.68
N LEU A 182 4.03 5.74 -1.58
CA LEU A 182 4.39 7.16 -1.49
C LEU A 182 3.17 8.07 -1.69
N LEU A 183 2.23 7.68 -2.56
CA LEU A 183 0.95 8.38 -2.73
C LEU A 183 0.07 8.27 -1.48
N ALA A 184 0.02 7.10 -0.84
CA ALA A 184 -0.72 6.93 0.42
C ALA A 184 -0.13 7.79 1.55
N LEU A 185 1.21 7.81 1.69
CA LEU A 185 1.91 8.66 2.66
C LEU A 185 1.60 10.16 2.47
N TYR A 186 1.52 10.62 1.22
CA TYR A 186 1.14 11.99 0.87
C TYR A 186 -0.34 12.27 1.17
N GLN A 187 -1.25 11.43 0.68
CA GLN A 187 -2.70 11.62 0.81
C GLN A 187 -3.17 11.58 2.26
N GLN A 188 -2.59 10.71 3.09
CA GLN A 188 -2.85 10.63 4.53
C GLN A 188 -2.05 11.67 5.35
N LYS A 189 -1.26 12.53 4.70
CA LYS A 189 -0.46 13.61 5.31
C LYS A 189 0.58 13.12 6.34
N ILE A 190 1.00 11.86 6.22
CA ILE A 190 2.02 11.22 7.04
C ILE A 190 3.43 11.71 6.62
N MET A 191 3.59 12.06 5.34
CA MET A 191 4.83 12.60 4.79
C MET A 191 4.54 13.65 3.69
N PRO A 192 5.07 14.88 3.79
CA PRO A 192 4.90 15.91 2.76
C PRO A 192 5.74 15.59 1.51
N GLU A 193 5.35 16.17 0.36
CA GLU A 193 6.04 15.99 -0.92
C GLU A 193 7.56 16.27 -0.86
N SER A 194 8.00 17.27 -0.08
CA SER A 194 9.41 17.59 0.09
C SER A 194 10.21 16.44 0.70
N GLU A 195 9.67 15.78 1.73
CA GLU A 195 10.31 14.67 2.42
C GLU A 195 10.25 13.39 1.58
N ILE A 196 9.13 13.15 0.85
CA ILE A 196 9.05 12.08 -0.16
C ILE A 196 10.15 12.24 -1.23
N THR A 197 10.38 13.48 -1.70
CA THR A 197 11.41 13.79 -2.70
C THR A 197 12.82 13.55 -2.16
N GLU A 198 13.08 13.97 -0.92
CA GLU A 198 14.36 13.76 -0.23
C GLU A 198 14.65 12.27 0.01
N VAL A 199 13.67 11.53 0.51
CA VAL A 199 13.72 10.09 0.76
C VAL A 199 13.92 9.30 -0.54
N LEU A 200 13.26 9.70 -1.63
CA LEU A 200 13.50 9.12 -2.97
C LEU A 200 14.94 9.35 -3.43
N TYR A 201 15.48 10.56 -3.29
CA TYR A 201 16.87 10.86 -3.62
C TYR A 201 17.84 10.01 -2.78
N LYS A 202 17.61 9.94 -1.46
CA LYS A 202 18.41 9.15 -0.51
C LYS A 202 18.38 7.65 -0.84
N SER A 203 17.23 7.11 -1.25
CA SER A 203 17.09 5.69 -1.63
C SER A 203 17.95 5.28 -2.83
N GLN A 204 18.19 6.23 -3.75
CA GLN A 204 18.97 6.01 -4.98
C GLN A 204 20.47 6.31 -4.80
N ASN A 205 20.85 7.00 -3.72
CA ASN A 205 22.23 7.38 -3.45
C ASN A 205 22.99 6.28 -2.72
N TYR A 206 23.46 5.28 -3.48
CA TYR A 206 24.26 4.15 -2.99
C TYR A 206 25.53 4.52 -2.20
N LYS A 207 25.99 5.78 -2.21
CA LYS A 207 27.11 6.24 -1.38
C LYS A 207 26.73 6.42 0.10
N LEU A 208 25.44 6.56 0.41
CA LEU A 208 24.91 6.61 1.77
C LEU A 208 24.66 5.20 2.35
N ALA A 209 24.60 4.19 1.48
CA ALA A 209 24.40 2.81 1.89
C ALA A 209 25.63 2.31 2.69
N PRO A 210 25.44 1.73 3.89
CA PRO A 210 26.57 1.16 4.63
C PRO A 210 27.19 0.01 3.84
N SER A 211 28.52 -0.09 3.89
CA SER A 211 29.26 -1.21 3.30
C SER A 211 28.72 -2.54 3.86
N ARG A 212 28.23 -3.41 2.98
CA ARG A 212 27.90 -4.79 3.33
C ARG A 212 29.22 -5.54 3.53
N VAL A 213 29.46 -5.97 4.77
CA VAL A 213 30.57 -6.83 5.19
C VAL A 213 30.22 -8.28 4.86
#